data_AF-A0A6G1GGL7-F1
#
_entry.id   AF-A0A6G1GGL7-F1
#
_cell.length_a   1.000
_cell.length_b   1.000
_cell.length_c   1.000
_cell.angle_alpha   90.00
_cell.angle_beta   90.00
_cell.angle_gamma   90.00
#
_symmetry.space_group_name_H-M   'P 1'
#
loop_
_entity.id
_entity.type
_entity.pdbx_description
1 polymer ?
#
loop_
_entity_poly.entity_id
_entity_poly.type
_entity_poly.pdbx_seq_one_letter_code
_entity_poly.pdbx_strand_id
1 'polypeptide(L)'
;MVFGTPSLRTLLTVSLLGVTQVVSGAKSDGCYKDFLKDFKPDNGYPSHKHTIGDRSVRTFLPPNYQKDEPNPLILAFHGRDMSSRGMEVTTGLSDGERNPDHVVIYPAAIDVSRDLLVVQ
;
A
#
# COMPACT_ATOMS: atom_id res chain seq x y z
N MET A 1 2.69 -38.46 64.49
CA MET A 1 2.28 -37.07 64.27
C MET A 1 3.15 -36.49 63.18
N VAL A 2 2.60 -36.24 62.00
CA VAL A 2 3.27 -35.50 60.91
C VAL A 2 2.19 -34.59 60.32
N PHE A 3 2.29 -33.29 60.58
CA PHE A 3 1.42 -32.27 59.99
C PHE A 3 2.05 -31.80 58.69
N GLY A 4 1.48 -32.20 57.54
CA GLY A 4 1.80 -31.63 56.24
C GLY A 4 1.06 -30.32 56.04
N THR A 5 1.78 -29.25 55.71
CA THR A 5 1.21 -27.95 55.40
C THR A 5 0.65 -27.93 53.97
N PRO A 6 -0.56 -27.37 53.73
CA PRO A 6 -1.00 -27.11 52.37
C PRO A 6 -0.38 -25.79 51.88
N SER A 7 0.56 -25.88 50.93
CA SER A 7 1.05 -24.71 50.21
C SER A 7 0.02 -24.29 49.16
N LEU A 8 -0.83 -23.36 49.56
CA LEU A 8 -1.82 -22.71 48.70
C LEU A 8 -1.10 -21.72 47.77
N ARG A 9 -0.72 -22.15 46.57
CA ARG A 9 -0.27 -21.27 45.48
C ARG A 9 -1.30 -21.27 44.38
N THR A 10 -2.39 -20.54 44.60
CA THR A 10 -3.32 -20.15 43.55
C THR A 10 -2.63 -19.14 42.64
N LEU A 11 -2.05 -19.61 41.53
CA LEU A 11 -1.56 -18.74 40.46
C LEU A 11 -2.76 -18.30 39.62
N LEU A 12 -3.11 -17.03 39.76
CA LEU A 12 -4.11 -16.34 38.96
C LEU A 12 -3.56 -16.17 37.53
N THR A 13 -3.91 -17.06 36.61
CA THR A 13 -3.61 -16.88 35.19
C THR A 13 -4.60 -15.89 34.59
N VAL A 14 -4.20 -14.62 34.48
CA VAL A 14 -4.92 -13.60 33.72
C VAL A 14 -4.66 -13.87 32.23
N SER A 15 -5.53 -14.66 31.61
CA SER A 15 -5.51 -14.85 30.16
C SER A 15 -6.03 -13.60 29.47
N LEU A 16 -5.11 -12.75 29.03
CA LEU A 16 -5.40 -11.59 28.20
C LEU A 16 -5.68 -12.05 26.75
N LEU A 17 -6.88 -12.58 26.49
CA LEU A 17 -7.37 -12.76 25.11
C LEU A 17 -7.77 -11.38 24.56
N GLY A 18 -6.76 -10.59 24.17
CA GLY A 18 -6.98 -9.42 23.32
C GLY A 18 -7.31 -9.89 21.91
N VAL A 19 -8.59 -10.00 21.57
CA VAL A 19 -9.03 -10.23 20.20
C VAL A 19 -8.79 -8.93 19.42
N THR A 20 -7.69 -8.86 18.67
CA THR A 20 -7.49 -7.82 17.66
C THR A 20 -8.48 -8.05 16.53
N GLN A 21 -9.62 -7.37 16.61
CA GLN A 21 -10.55 -7.26 15.49
C GLN A 21 -9.85 -6.43 14.40
N VAL A 22 -9.23 -7.11 13.42
CA VAL A 22 -8.81 -6.46 12.18
C VAL A 22 -10.10 -6.07 11.46
N VAL A 23 -10.48 -4.81 11.57
CA VAL A 23 -11.63 -4.27 10.84
C VAL A 23 -11.26 -4.32 9.35
N SER A 24 -11.68 -5.37 8.66
CA SER A 24 -11.61 -5.43 7.21
C SER A 24 -12.54 -4.35 6.68
N GLY A 25 -11.99 -3.31 6.06
CA GLY A 25 -12.78 -2.29 5.38
C GLY A 25 -13.74 -2.92 4.37
N ALA A 26 -14.92 -2.33 4.20
CA ALA A 26 -15.88 -2.80 3.22
C ALA A 26 -15.24 -2.78 1.82
N LYS A 27 -15.32 -3.91 1.12
CA LYS A 27 -14.93 -4.01 -0.29
C LYS A 27 -15.84 -3.06 -1.09
N SER A 28 -15.26 -2.16 -1.86
CA SER A 28 -16.02 -1.34 -2.80
C SER A 28 -15.97 -1.97 -4.19
N ASP A 29 -17.07 -1.84 -4.93
CA ASP A 29 -17.21 -2.34 -6.31
C ASP A 29 -16.28 -1.63 -7.32
N GLY A 30 -15.46 -0.66 -6.88
CA GLY A 30 -14.63 0.15 -7.75
C GLY A 30 -15.46 0.96 -8.76
N CYS A 31 -14.79 1.62 -9.70
CA CYS A 31 -15.44 2.45 -10.71
C CYS A 31 -15.62 1.72 -12.07
N TYR A 32 -15.38 0.40 -12.14
CA TYR A 32 -15.46 -0.47 -13.34
C TYR A 32 -15.06 0.19 -14.67
N LYS A 33 -14.04 1.06 -14.65
CA LYS A 33 -13.50 1.68 -15.86
C LYS A 33 -12.31 0.88 -16.34
N ASP A 34 -12.19 0.77 -17.65
CA ASP A 34 -11.12 0.11 -18.40
C ASP A 34 -9.72 0.73 -18.22
N PHE A 35 -9.42 1.34 -17.07
CA PHE A 35 -8.09 1.85 -16.73
C PHE A 35 -6.97 0.82 -16.98
N LEU A 36 -7.32 -0.46 -16.90
CA LEU A 36 -6.41 -1.59 -17.13
C LEU A 36 -6.16 -1.93 -18.59
N LYS A 37 -7.02 -1.53 -19.54
CA LYS A 37 -6.86 -1.92 -20.95
C LYS A 37 -5.55 -1.42 -21.53
N ASP A 38 -5.12 -0.24 -21.10
CA ASP A 38 -3.90 0.41 -21.56
C ASP A 38 -2.82 0.48 -20.47
N PHE A 39 -3.02 -0.19 -19.33
CA PHE A 39 -2.03 -0.19 -18.26
C PHE A 39 -0.79 -0.95 -18.72
N LYS A 40 0.30 -0.21 -18.93
CA LYS A 40 1.62 -0.76 -19.20
C LYS A 40 2.63 0.03 -18.39
N PRO A 41 3.53 -0.65 -17.64
CA PRO A 41 4.61 0.04 -16.96
C PRO A 41 5.40 0.93 -17.92
N ASP A 42 5.80 2.11 -17.45
CA ASP A 42 6.62 3.03 -18.24
C ASP A 42 8.00 2.38 -18.49
N ASN A 43 8.65 2.71 -19.60
CA ASN A 43 9.97 2.16 -19.92
C ASN A 43 10.97 2.33 -18.76
N GLY A 44 11.44 1.22 -18.21
CA GLY A 44 12.41 1.18 -17.11
C GLY A 44 11.82 1.37 -15.71
N TYR A 45 10.49 1.40 -15.55
CA TYR A 45 9.81 1.54 -14.26
C TYR A 45 8.69 0.51 -14.12
N PRO A 46 8.43 0.01 -12.90
CA PRO A 46 7.35 -0.94 -12.65
C PRO A 46 5.95 -0.30 -12.68
N SER A 47 5.87 1.03 -12.62
CA SER A 47 4.61 1.80 -12.62
C SER A 47 4.36 2.57 -13.91
N HIS A 48 3.10 2.98 -14.08
CA HIS A 48 2.63 3.78 -15.22
C HIS A 48 2.21 5.20 -14.77
N LYS A 49 2.67 6.24 -15.47
CA LYS A 49 2.22 7.63 -15.26
C LYS A 49 0.98 7.92 -16.10
N HIS A 50 -0.06 8.46 -15.48
CA HIS A 50 -1.25 8.93 -16.18
C HIS A 50 -1.90 10.13 -15.45
N THR A 51 -3.04 10.59 -15.95
CA THR A 51 -3.77 11.74 -15.41
C THR A 51 -5.17 11.33 -14.97
N ILE A 52 -5.58 11.76 -13.78
CA ILE A 52 -6.95 11.66 -13.27
C ILE A 52 -7.47 13.08 -13.07
N GLY A 53 -8.39 13.53 -13.93
CA GLY A 53 -8.85 14.91 -13.93
C GLY A 53 -7.71 15.87 -14.30
N ASP A 54 -7.34 16.76 -13.37
CA ASP A 54 -6.22 17.70 -13.49
C ASP A 54 -4.93 17.21 -12.80
N ARG A 55 -4.93 15.99 -12.23
CA ARG A 55 -3.80 15.46 -11.44
C ARG A 55 -3.04 14.39 -12.17
N SER A 56 -1.72 14.55 -12.22
CA SER A 56 -0.86 13.44 -12.60
C SER A 56 -0.68 12.48 -11.42
N VAL A 57 -0.77 11.19 -11.70
CA VAL A 57 -0.52 10.12 -10.75
C VAL A 57 0.36 9.07 -11.39
N ARG A 58 1.06 8.32 -10.55
CA ARG A 58 1.82 7.15 -10.96
C ARG A 58 1.27 5.93 -10.26
N THR A 59 1.03 4.84 -10.98
CA THR A 59 0.35 3.66 -10.44
C THR A 59 1.15 2.42 -10.72
N PHE A 60 1.38 1.63 -9.67
CA PHE A 60 1.90 0.28 -9.74
C PHE A 60 0.76 -0.71 -9.49
N LEU A 61 0.68 -1.72 -10.35
CA LEU A 61 -0.15 -2.90 -10.13
C LEU A 61 0.77 -4.08 -9.82
N PRO A 62 0.50 -4.86 -8.76
CA PRO A 62 1.31 -6.00 -8.43
C PRO A 62 1.24 -7.10 -9.51
N PRO A 63 2.24 -8.00 -9.61
CA PRO A 63 2.28 -9.05 -10.63
C PRO A 63 1.06 -9.99 -10.61
N ASN A 64 0.42 -10.16 -9.46
CA ASN A 64 -0.76 -11.01 -9.28
C ASN A 64 -2.08 -10.23 -9.37
N TYR A 65 -2.06 -8.96 -9.79
CA TYR A 65 -3.24 -8.12 -9.83
C TYR A 65 -4.35 -8.75 -10.70
N GLN A 66 -5.54 -8.88 -10.12
CA GLN A 66 -6.75 -9.33 -10.80
C GLN A 66 -7.81 -8.25 -10.70
N LYS A 67 -8.37 -7.83 -11.84
CA LYS A 67 -9.32 -6.71 -11.89
C LYS A 67 -10.59 -6.91 -11.05
N ASP A 68 -11.00 -8.17 -10.87
CA ASP A 68 -12.24 -8.56 -10.18
C ASP A 68 -11.98 -8.97 -8.72
N GLU A 69 -10.73 -8.85 -8.25
CA GLU A 69 -10.32 -9.14 -6.88
C GLU A 69 -9.90 -7.86 -6.15
N PRO A 70 -10.41 -7.59 -4.95
CA PRO A 70 -9.97 -6.43 -4.18
C PRO A 70 -8.52 -6.58 -3.72
N ASN A 71 -7.64 -5.68 -4.16
CA ASN A 71 -6.28 -5.53 -3.64
C ASN A 71 -6.21 -4.43 -2.58
N PRO A 72 -5.37 -4.58 -1.55
CA PRO A 72 -5.04 -3.49 -0.64
C PRO A 72 -4.36 -2.33 -1.40
N LEU A 73 -4.56 -1.11 -0.91
CA LEU A 73 -4.11 0.13 -1.55
C LEU A 73 -3.11 0.86 -0.65
N ILE A 74 -1.97 1.25 -1.22
CA ILE A 74 -1.01 2.17 -0.60
C ILE A 74 -1.04 3.50 -1.35
N LEU A 75 -1.27 4.60 -0.62
CA LEU A 75 -1.10 5.96 -1.13
C LEU A 75 0.23 6.52 -0.62
N ALA A 76 1.18 6.74 -1.51
CA ALA A 76 2.53 7.20 -1.18
C ALA A 76 2.74 8.65 -1.63
N PHE A 77 2.64 9.59 -0.69
CA PHE A 77 2.79 11.03 -0.94
C PHE A 77 4.24 11.47 -0.79
N HIS A 78 4.75 12.21 -1.78
CA HIS A 78 6.09 12.76 -1.75
C HIS A 78 6.18 14.07 -0.94
N GLY A 79 7.38 14.37 -0.43
CA GLY A 79 7.69 15.66 0.19
C GLY A 79 7.88 16.78 -0.84
N ARG A 80 8.05 18.02 -0.36
CA ARG A 80 8.13 19.26 -1.18
C ARG A 80 9.15 19.20 -2.33
N ASP A 81 10.30 18.56 -2.10
CA ASP A 81 11.43 18.60 -3.03
C ASP A 81 11.62 17.30 -3.82
N MET A 82 10.59 16.46 -3.85
CA MET A 82 10.59 15.15 -4.50
C MET A 82 9.45 15.06 -5.50
N SER A 83 9.59 14.23 -6.53
CA SER A 83 8.50 13.89 -7.46
C SER A 83 7.83 12.57 -7.08
N SER A 84 6.68 12.26 -7.68
CA SER A 84 6.03 10.95 -7.52
C SER A 84 6.95 9.78 -7.92
N ARG A 85 7.72 9.94 -9.00
CA ARG A 85 8.76 9.00 -9.42
C ARG A 85 9.91 8.90 -8.42
N GLY A 86 10.35 10.04 -7.85
CA GLY A 86 11.36 10.03 -6.80
C GLY A 86 10.93 9.25 -5.56
N MET A 87 9.65 9.36 -5.19
CA MET A 87 9.06 8.61 -4.07
C MET A 87 9.00 7.11 -4.36
N GLU A 88 8.57 6.71 -5.56
CA GLU A 88 8.61 5.32 -6.00
C GLU A 88 10.02 4.71 -5.89
N VAL A 89 11.02 5.39 -6.47
CA VAL A 89 12.40 4.87 -6.48
C VAL A 89 12.98 4.78 -5.07
N THR A 90 12.71 5.76 -4.23
CA THR A 90 13.28 5.83 -2.87
C THR A 90 12.66 4.78 -1.95
N THR A 91 11.35 4.53 -2.08
CA THR A 91 10.65 3.61 -1.18
C THR A 91 10.70 2.16 -1.66
N GLY A 92 10.84 1.93 -2.97
CA GLY A 92 10.78 0.60 -3.55
C GLY A 92 9.44 -0.09 -3.36
N LEU A 93 8.36 0.67 -3.09
CA LEU A 93 7.02 0.09 -2.88
C LEU A 93 6.44 -0.53 -4.16
N SER A 94 6.97 -0.20 -5.34
CA SER A 94 6.61 -0.84 -6.62
C SER A 94 7.47 -2.06 -6.97
N ASP A 95 8.32 -2.54 -6.06
CA ASP A 95 9.06 -3.78 -6.26
C ASP A 95 8.10 -4.96 -6.07
N GLY A 96 7.76 -5.67 -7.15
CA GLY A 96 6.83 -6.79 -7.11
C GLY A 96 7.29 -8.00 -6.29
N GLU A 97 8.59 -8.15 -6.04
CA GLU A 97 9.10 -9.20 -5.14
C GLU A 97 8.89 -8.85 -3.66
N ARG A 98 8.97 -7.56 -3.33
CA ARG A 98 8.80 -7.06 -1.95
C ARG A 98 7.34 -6.69 -1.63
N ASN A 99 6.60 -6.19 -2.60
CA ASN A 99 5.20 -5.80 -2.49
C ASN A 99 4.36 -6.56 -3.53
N PRO A 100 4.10 -7.85 -3.29
CA PRO A 100 3.43 -8.71 -4.25
C PRO A 100 1.91 -8.50 -4.33
N ASP A 101 1.29 -7.76 -3.41
CA ASP A 101 -0.17 -7.79 -3.24
C ASP A 101 -0.85 -6.41 -3.27
N HIS A 102 -0.09 -5.32 -3.09
CA HIS A 102 -0.69 -3.99 -2.96
C HIS A 102 -0.61 -3.20 -4.27
N VAL A 103 -1.73 -2.59 -4.64
CA VAL A 103 -1.72 -1.49 -5.60
C VAL A 103 -1.08 -0.28 -4.92
N VAL A 104 -0.15 0.38 -5.60
CA VAL A 104 0.50 1.58 -5.07
C VAL A 104 0.22 2.75 -6.00
N ILE A 105 -0.24 3.85 -5.41
CA ILE A 105 -0.47 5.12 -6.12
C ILE A 105 0.48 6.16 -5.53
N TYR A 106 1.19 6.86 -6.40
CA TYR A 106 2.04 7.99 -6.09
C TYR A 106 1.45 9.24 -6.74
N PRO A 107 0.60 10.00 -6.02
CA PRO A 107 0.06 11.25 -6.53
C PRO A 107 1.20 12.27 -6.73
N ALA A 108 1.16 13.01 -7.84
CA ALA A 108 1.99 14.20 -8.00
C ALA A 108 1.31 15.41 -7.33
N ALA A 109 2.11 16.27 -6.69
CA ALA A 109 1.65 17.58 -6.26
C ALA A 109 1.29 18.48 -7.46
N ILE A 110 0.44 19.48 -7.25
CA ILE A 110 0.18 20.54 -8.24
C ILE A 110 1.36 21.51 -8.21
N ASP A 111 2.50 21.10 -8.74
CA ASP A 111 3.57 22.05 -9.02
C ASP A 111 3.87 21.98 -10.51
N VAL A 112 3.29 22.94 -11.23
CA VAL A 112 3.36 23.14 -12.69
C VAL A 112 4.79 23.37 -13.21
N SER A 113 5.81 23.41 -12.35
CA SER A 113 7.19 23.80 -12.70
C SER A 113 8.23 22.68 -12.67
N ARG A 114 8.02 21.55 -11.97
CA ARG A 114 9.10 20.55 -11.77
C ARG A 114 8.93 19.24 -12.54
N ASP A 115 7.75 18.94 -13.04
CA ASP A 115 7.49 17.73 -13.85
C ASP A 115 7.86 17.91 -15.34
N LEU A 116 8.11 19.16 -15.77
CA LEU A 116 8.55 19.51 -17.13
C LEU A 116 10.08 19.47 -17.31
N LEU A 117 10.86 19.35 -16.23
CA LEU A 117 12.34 19.44 -16.28
C LEU A 117 13.06 18.09 -16.35
N VAL A 118 12.36 16.97 -16.47
CA VAL A 118 12.97 15.62 -16.62
C VAL A 118 12.83 15.09 -18.05
N VAL A 119 12.58 15.98 -19.02
CA VAL A 119 12.64 15.67 -20.45
C VAL A 119 13.55 16.67 -21.13
N GLN A 120 14.86 16.56 -20.91
CA GLN A 120 15.92 16.99 -21.82
C GLN A 120 17.08 16.00 -21.75
#